data_AF-A0A960SPY9-F1
#
_entry.id   AF-A0A960SPY9-F1
#
_cell.length_a   1.000
_cell.length_b   1.000
_cell.length_c   1.000
_cell.angle_alpha   90.00
_cell.angle_beta   90.00
_cell.angle_gamma   90.00
#
_symmetry.space_group_name_H-M   'P 1'
#
loop_
_entity.id
_entity.type
_entity.pdbx_description
1 polymer ?
#
loop_
_entity_poly.entity_id
_entity_poly.type
_entity_poly.pdbx_seq_one_letter_code
_entity_poly.pdbx_strand_id
1 'polypeptide(L)'
;PRILKELRAQPQALNNIAWTIATDENVKHRDLKFALEVAKLALDATNEKEPDIIDTYARELFETGKVAEAVRYEEMALKLADDNPDLKAALQKSLDEFRAKLNAKP
;
A
#
# COMPACT_ATOMS: atom_id res chain seq x y z
N PRO A 1 6.84 -1.14 18.41
CA PRO A 1 8.04 -2.00 18.59
C PRO A 1 9.34 -1.25 18.25
N ARG A 2 10.46 -1.53 18.93
CA ARG A 2 11.77 -0.85 18.71
C ARG A 2 12.26 -1.00 17.27
N ILE A 3 12.05 -2.18 16.67
CA ILE A 3 12.45 -2.49 15.30
C ILE A 3 11.82 -1.56 14.25
N LEU A 4 10.57 -1.12 14.45
CA LEU A 4 9.91 -0.18 13.53
C LEU A 4 10.55 1.22 13.54
N LYS A 5 11.18 1.63 14.64
CA LYS A 5 11.87 2.93 14.70
C LYS A 5 13.18 2.91 13.91
N GLU A 6 13.89 1.80 13.95
CA GLU A 6 15.16 1.60 13.22
C GLU A 6 14.92 1.46 11.72
N LEU A 7 13.79 0.85 11.33
CA LEU A 7 13.40 0.68 9.93
C LEU A 7 12.79 1.94 9.27
N ARG A 8 12.52 3.03 10.01
CA ARG A 8 12.06 4.30 9.41
C ARG A 8 13.03 4.89 8.40
N ALA A 9 14.32 4.57 8.51
CA ALA A 9 15.33 4.94 7.52
C ALA A 9 15.40 3.98 6.31
N GLN A 10 14.57 2.93 6.30
CA GLN A 10 14.56 1.87 5.30
C GLN A 10 13.11 1.62 4.82
N PRO A 11 12.52 2.58 4.10
CA PRO A 11 11.11 2.53 3.70
C PRO A 11 10.77 1.28 2.85
N GLN A 12 11.70 0.80 2.04
CA GLN A 12 11.55 -0.45 1.27
C GLN A 12 11.49 -1.72 2.15
N ALA A 13 12.19 -1.72 3.29
CA ALA A 13 12.10 -2.83 4.25
C ALA A 13 10.74 -2.85 4.96
N LEU A 14 10.19 -1.68 5.30
CA LEU A 14 8.84 -1.56 5.83
C LEU A 14 7.79 -1.99 4.78
N ASN A 15 7.99 -1.62 3.53
CA ASN A 15 7.16 -2.03 2.40
C ASN A 15 7.05 -3.57 2.28
N ASN A 16 8.21 -4.24 2.25
CA ASN A 16 8.27 -5.70 2.17
C ASN A 16 7.59 -6.40 3.34
N ILE A 17 7.72 -5.86 4.56
CA ILE A 17 7.04 -6.42 5.74
C ILE A 17 5.52 -6.35 5.59
N ALA A 18 4.99 -5.20 5.15
CA ALA A 18 3.55 -5.05 4.93
C ALA A 18 3.05 -6.07 3.88
N TRP A 19 3.76 -6.17 2.75
CA TRP A 19 3.42 -7.07 1.66
C TRP A 19 3.43 -8.54 2.10
N THR A 20 4.44 -8.98 2.85
CA THR A 20 4.51 -10.35 3.40
C THR A 20 3.33 -10.67 4.32
N ILE A 21 2.95 -9.74 5.21
CA ILE A 21 1.81 -9.96 6.12
C ILE A 21 0.49 -10.10 5.35
N ALA A 22 0.30 -9.29 4.30
CA ALA A 22 -0.92 -9.27 3.52
C ALA A 22 -1.06 -10.47 2.57
N THR A 23 0.04 -10.97 2.02
CA THR A 23 0.01 -11.90 0.87
C THR A 23 0.51 -13.32 1.17
N ASP A 24 1.40 -13.52 2.14
CA ASP A 24 2.01 -14.83 2.39
C ASP A 24 0.96 -15.84 2.90
N GLU A 25 0.92 -17.01 2.28
CA GLU A 25 -0.01 -18.10 2.60
C GLU A 25 0.32 -18.77 3.94
N ASN A 26 1.56 -18.66 4.41
CA ASN A 26 2.00 -19.20 5.70
C ASN A 26 1.57 -18.32 6.88
N VAL A 27 1.16 -17.08 6.63
CA VAL A 27 0.63 -16.17 7.66
C VAL A 27 -0.83 -16.53 7.93
N LYS A 28 -1.03 -17.47 8.86
CA LYS A 28 -2.36 -18.03 9.22
C LYS A 28 -3.29 -17.03 9.91
N HIS A 29 -2.73 -15.99 10.52
CA HIS A 29 -3.47 -14.87 11.13
C HIS A 29 -2.89 -13.57 10.61
N ARG A 30 -3.50 -13.03 9.55
CA ARG A 30 -3.09 -11.76 8.94
C ARG A 30 -3.56 -10.61 9.83
N ASP A 31 -2.62 -9.96 10.51
CA ASP A 31 -2.90 -8.70 11.22
C ASP A 31 -2.86 -7.55 10.21
N LEU A 32 -3.95 -7.40 9.46
CA LEU A 32 -4.10 -6.36 8.45
C LEU A 32 -4.03 -4.94 9.05
N LYS A 33 -4.38 -4.81 10.33
CA LYS A 33 -4.25 -3.53 11.04
C LYS A 33 -2.78 -3.20 11.26
N PHE A 34 -1.98 -4.17 11.68
CA PHE A 34 -0.54 -3.99 11.82
C PHE A 34 0.14 -3.75 10.47
N ALA A 35 -0.26 -4.46 9.40
CA ALA A 35 0.25 -4.22 8.05
C ALA A 35 -0.03 -2.79 7.57
N LEU A 36 -1.25 -2.29 7.79
CA LEU A 36 -1.62 -0.89 7.50
C LEU A 36 -0.78 0.11 8.31
N GLU A 37 -0.54 -0.14 9.60
CA GLU A 37 0.33 0.71 10.43
C GLU A 37 1.77 0.75 9.90
N VAL A 38 2.31 -0.39 9.45
CA VAL A 38 3.66 -0.49 8.88
C VAL A 38 3.75 0.22 7.53
N ALA A 39 2.78 0.01 6.63
CA ALA A 39 2.73 0.69 5.34
C ALA A 39 2.61 2.21 5.51
N LYS A 40 1.82 2.67 6.50
CA LYS A 40 1.75 4.11 6.83
C LYS A 40 3.11 4.66 7.28
N LEU A 41 3.86 3.93 8.08
CA LEU A 41 5.19 4.37 8.50
C LEU A 41 6.16 4.47 7.31
N ALA A 42 6.06 3.57 6.33
CA ALA A 42 6.83 3.64 5.10
C ALA A 42 6.46 4.89 4.28
N LEU A 43 5.17 5.14 4.11
CA LEU A 43 4.63 6.30 3.42
C LEU A 43 5.09 7.62 4.06
N ASP A 44 4.97 7.73 5.39
CA ASP A 44 5.39 8.92 6.13
C ASP A 44 6.91 9.14 6.02
N ALA A 45 7.70 8.06 5.97
CA ALA A 45 9.16 8.14 5.82
C ALA A 45 9.61 8.66 4.45
N THR A 46 8.82 8.41 3.40
CA THR A 46 9.10 8.92 2.04
C THR A 46 8.47 10.28 1.76
N ASN A 47 7.70 10.82 2.71
CA ASN A 47 6.89 12.02 2.55
C ASN A 47 5.94 11.92 1.34
N GLU A 48 5.36 10.74 1.11
CA GLU A 48 4.40 10.51 0.02
C GLU A 48 4.98 10.78 -1.39
N LYS A 49 6.26 10.46 -1.61
CA LYS A 49 6.95 10.70 -2.90
C LYS A 49 7.30 9.46 -3.70
N GLU A 50 7.24 8.29 -3.08
CA GLU A 50 7.62 7.02 -3.70
C GLU A 50 6.35 6.25 -4.12
N PRO A 51 6.06 6.12 -5.43
CA PRO A 51 4.79 5.59 -5.93
C PRO A 51 4.51 4.13 -5.56
N ASP A 52 5.56 3.30 -5.49
CA ASP A 52 5.48 1.89 -5.07
C ASP A 52 5.06 1.73 -3.59
N ILE A 53 5.54 2.63 -2.73
CA ILE A 53 5.16 2.66 -1.31
C ILE A 53 3.75 3.21 -1.13
N ILE A 54 3.35 4.17 -1.97
CA ILE A 54 1.99 4.68 -1.98
C ILE A 54 0.98 3.57 -2.36
N ASP A 55 1.27 2.77 -3.39
CA ASP A 55 0.45 1.60 -3.76
C ASP A 55 0.34 0.58 -2.64
N THR A 56 1.46 0.27 -1.98
CA THR A 56 1.41 -0.66 -0.85
C THR A 56 0.51 -0.14 0.28
N TYR A 57 0.59 1.15 0.61
CA TYR A 57 -0.34 1.74 1.57
C TYR A 57 -1.80 1.74 1.09
N ALA A 58 -2.04 2.02 -0.19
CA ALA A 58 -3.37 1.96 -0.79
C ALA A 58 -3.95 0.54 -0.75
N ARG A 59 -3.13 -0.49 -1.02
CA ARG A 59 -3.50 -1.90 -0.89
C ARG A 59 -3.89 -2.26 0.54
N GLU A 60 -3.11 -1.87 1.55
CA GLU A 60 -3.48 -2.13 2.95
C GLU A 60 -4.78 -1.39 3.37
N LEU A 61 -5.01 -0.17 2.85
CA LEU A 61 -6.29 0.52 3.03
C LEU A 61 -7.45 -0.27 2.41
N PHE A 62 -7.25 -0.84 1.22
CA PHE A 62 -8.25 -1.64 0.53
C PHE A 62 -8.59 -2.93 1.30
N GLU A 63 -7.57 -3.67 1.75
CA GLU A 63 -7.73 -4.92 2.52
C GLU A 63 -8.42 -4.67 3.87
N THR A 64 -8.18 -3.52 4.49
CA THR A 64 -8.85 -3.11 5.74
C THR A 64 -10.22 -2.46 5.53
N GLY A 65 -10.72 -2.41 4.30
CA GLY A 65 -12.06 -1.94 3.95
C GLY A 65 -12.20 -0.43 3.77
N LYS A 66 -11.11 0.34 3.86
CA LYS A 66 -11.06 1.78 3.61
C LYS A 66 -10.95 2.09 2.11
N VAL A 67 -11.84 1.50 1.32
CA VAL A 67 -11.76 1.46 -0.15
C VAL A 67 -11.71 2.85 -0.79
N ALA A 68 -12.46 3.83 -0.27
CA ALA A 68 -12.43 5.19 -0.81
C ALA A 68 -11.06 5.88 -0.60
N GLU A 69 -10.39 5.61 0.52
CA GLU A 69 -9.04 6.13 0.76
C GLU A 69 -8.02 5.40 -0.12
N ALA A 70 -8.16 4.09 -0.30
CA ALA A 70 -7.32 3.30 -1.20
C ALA A 70 -7.31 3.87 -2.62
N VAL A 71 -8.49 4.13 -3.20
CA VAL A 71 -8.62 4.77 -4.53
C VAL A 71 -7.88 6.11 -4.58
N ARG A 72 -8.02 6.95 -3.55
CA ARG A 72 -7.36 8.27 -3.52
C ARG A 72 -5.84 8.18 -3.53
N TYR A 73 -5.28 7.26 -2.74
CA TYR A 73 -3.83 7.06 -2.68
C TYR A 73 -3.30 6.40 -3.95
N GLU A 74 -4.02 5.46 -4.53
CA GLU A 74 -3.62 4.80 -5.78
C GLU A 74 -3.59 5.78 -6.96
N GLU A 75 -4.56 6.70 -7.04
CA GLU A 75 -4.54 7.80 -8.02
C GLU A 75 -3.34 8.74 -7.83
N MET A 76 -2.86 8.90 -6.60
CA MET A 76 -1.65 9.68 -6.32
C MET A 76 -0.40 8.93 -6.77
N ALA A 77 -0.31 7.62 -6.51
CA ALA A 77 0.79 6.79 -6.99
C ALA A 77 0.92 6.86 -8.52
N LEU A 78 -0.18 6.72 -9.25
CA LEU A 78 -0.20 6.81 -10.71
C LEU A 78 0.32 8.12 -11.27
N LYS A 79 0.00 9.24 -10.60
CA LYS A 79 0.49 10.58 -10.98
C LYS A 79 1.98 10.76 -10.74
N LEU A 80 2.55 10.05 -9.78
CA LEU A 80 3.98 10.14 -9.44
C LEU A 80 4.85 9.14 -10.22
N ALA A 81 4.25 8.07 -10.75
CA ALA A 81 4.96 7.03 -11.52
C ALA A 81 5.29 7.44 -12.97
N ASP A 82 5.55 8.73 -13.23
CA ASP A 82 5.40 9.30 -14.58
C ASP A 82 6.28 8.65 -15.67
N ASP A 83 7.50 8.26 -15.29
CA ASP A 83 8.53 7.73 -16.17
C ASP A 83 8.67 6.19 -16.11
N ASN A 84 7.74 5.48 -15.47
CA ASN A 84 7.79 4.01 -15.34
C ASN A 84 6.50 3.34 -15.86
N PRO A 85 6.47 2.93 -17.14
CA PRO A 85 5.29 2.31 -17.75
C PRO A 85 4.83 1.01 -17.07
N ASP A 86 5.76 0.16 -16.65
CA ASP A 86 5.44 -1.11 -16.00
C ASP A 86 4.80 -0.88 -14.64
N LEU A 87 5.34 0.07 -13.86
CA LEU A 87 4.75 0.48 -12.60
C LEU A 87 3.35 1.08 -12.84
N LYS A 88 3.20 2.02 -13.79
CA LYS A 88 1.88 2.58 -14.12
C LYS A 88 0.84 1.51 -14.47
N ALA A 89 1.22 0.49 -15.23
CA ALA A 89 0.32 -0.62 -15.56
C ALA A 89 -0.11 -1.41 -14.32
N ALA A 90 0.81 -1.68 -13.40
CA ALA A 90 0.49 -2.34 -12.13
C ALA A 90 -0.44 -1.49 -11.25
N LEU A 91 -0.12 -0.19 -11.10
CA LEU A 91 -0.92 0.75 -10.32
C LEU A 91 -2.33 0.94 -10.91
N GLN A 92 -2.44 1.01 -12.24
CA GLN A 92 -3.74 1.13 -12.91
C GLN A 92 -4.60 -0.12 -12.65
N LYS A 93 -4.00 -1.30 -12.64
CA LYS A 93 -4.69 -2.55 -12.29
C LYS A 93 -5.19 -2.53 -10.84
N SER A 94 -4.37 -2.09 -9.89
CA SER A 94 -4.79 -1.89 -8.49
C SER A 94 -5.97 -0.90 -8.42
N LEU A 95 -5.88 0.24 -9.10
CA LEU A 95 -6.91 1.27 -9.10
C LEU A 95 -8.25 0.75 -9.66
N ASP A 96 -8.21 0.00 -10.76
CA ASP A 96 -9.41 -0.56 -11.38
C ASP A 96 -10.12 -1.55 -10.46
N GLU A 97 -9.35 -2.40 -9.77
CA GLU A 97 -9.87 -3.30 -8.73
C GLU A 97 -10.53 -2.52 -7.58
N PHE A 98 -9.85 -1.48 -7.07
CA PHE A 98 -10.34 -0.67 -5.96
C PHE A 98 -11.64 0.06 -6.33
N ARG A 99 -11.69 0.64 -7.53
CA ARG A 99 -12.89 1.32 -8.07
C ARG A 99 -14.04 0.34 -8.29
N ALA A 100 -13.76 -0.86 -8.81
CA ALA A 100 -14.78 -1.89 -8.96
C ALA A 100 -15.45 -2.22 -7.63
N LYS A 101 -14.67 -2.42 -6.55
CA LYS A 101 -15.22 -2.65 -5.21
C LYS A 101 -15.95 -1.44 -4.63
N LEU A 102 -15.44 -0.23 -4.85
CA LEU A 102 -16.09 1.01 -4.39
C LEU A 102 -17.47 1.21 -5.02
N ASN A 103 -17.57 0.90 -6.32
CA ASN A 103 -18.79 1.03 -7.10
C ASN A 103 -19.76 -0.13 -6.90
N ALA A 104 -19.25 -1.31 -6.53
CA ALA A 104 -20.04 -2.47 -6.15
C ALA A 104 -20.62 -2.38 -4.73
N LYS A 105 -20.93 -1.17 -4.24
CA LYS A 105 -21.61 -0.96 -2.94
C LYS A 105 -22.83 -1.91 -2.84
N PRO A 106 -23.09 -2.48 -1.65
CA PRO A 106 -24.12 -3.50 -1.45
C PRO A 106 -25.51 -3.05 -1.89
#